data_AF-A0A356IWU1-F1
#
_entry.id   AF-A0A356IWU1-F1
#
_cell.length_a   1.000
_cell.length_b   1.000
_cell.length_c   1.000
_cell.angle_alpha   90.00
_cell.angle_beta   90.00
_cell.angle_gamma   90.00
#
_symmetry.space_group_name_H-M   'P 1'
#
loop_
_entity.id
_entity.type
_entity.pdbx_description
1 polymer ?
#
loop_
_entity_poly.entity_id
_entity_poly.type
_entity_poly.pdbx_seq_one_letter_code
_entity_poly.pdbx_strand_id
1 'polypeptide(L)'
;MPKRRLLVFLSLCLVVCGCIDSEDTFYLNPDGSGKVIHKTSLLSTDVDFSVGQGVPNEEVLKEVIKCELEKSEGVDTWGNFTYNLDSGGGITFEGVAYFKNIEKLKFFNFGKEIGLFNKIAFQTRNSLLALEITSDEYKKEKETAVPSVQVLSEEELTAKVTKQREQYQRSRAMRERILDSFKIKQRFYLPGEPVQVIGLEQKPGGSFVHDFNGKKLLQILDQIINDDALMRAEVAEGKDVVSDISSQPQLELLLGAKSIQTKISPADKPLFDYNSETAHARKQFKKVLNELDSIMPITAVVSGQPGEFKIAGVQITKFSDRNNFMAFDSPPFNSRLGYKICIYGPLPQEVLSVTEGKLTAAITDTREDVLPKQDSDREIYFTNLSRDKKAVMFQVAFKDLPDSASRIAELTGELNYLIAKKTKEIDLSLNSFKAGAVGKMFEARIKSIEPAQWDKKEVLLLDIKKPFYEIKEVKFYDADGKLLETEPRGRSNFMDSVWLHYAIKGGTFPAHGSVHAVLNDDFEKYTLPFSLKDIEIFHIKD
;
A
#
# COMPACT_ATOMS: atom_id res chain seq x y z
N MET A 1 10.71 -35.05 -30.50
CA MET A 1 11.26 -34.98 -29.12
C MET A 1 11.35 -33.52 -28.70
N PRO A 2 11.11 -33.19 -27.43
CA PRO A 2 9.99 -32.29 -27.11
C PRO A 2 10.37 -30.82 -26.94
N LYS A 3 9.44 -29.99 -27.43
CA LYS A 3 9.21 -28.59 -27.06
C LYS A 3 9.12 -28.48 -25.53
N ARG A 4 10.07 -27.79 -24.91
CA ARG A 4 9.95 -27.39 -23.51
C ARG A 4 8.93 -26.25 -23.40
N ARG A 5 7.85 -26.58 -22.70
CA ARG A 5 6.73 -25.73 -22.32
C ARG A 5 7.25 -24.45 -21.66
N LEU A 6 7.08 -23.31 -22.34
CA LEU A 6 6.96 -22.04 -21.64
C LEU A 6 5.54 -22.02 -21.10
N LEU A 7 5.40 -22.42 -19.84
CA LEU A 7 4.15 -22.36 -19.10
C LEU A 7 3.89 -20.88 -18.84
N VAL A 8 3.21 -20.24 -19.79
CA VAL A 8 2.71 -18.87 -19.67
C VAL A 8 1.65 -18.88 -18.58
N PHE A 9 2.06 -18.59 -17.34
CA PHE A 9 1.16 -18.09 -16.30
C PHE A 9 0.71 -16.70 -16.75
N LEU A 10 -0.34 -16.64 -17.58
CA LEU A 10 -0.95 -15.38 -18.01
C LEU A 10 -2.27 -15.15 -17.27
N SER A 11 -2.43 -13.94 -16.76
CA SER A 11 -3.67 -13.28 -16.37
C SER A 11 -4.39 -13.82 -15.13
N LEU A 12 -3.81 -13.51 -13.97
CA LEU A 12 -4.59 -13.14 -12.78
C LEU A 12 -4.29 -11.66 -12.45
N CYS A 13 -4.36 -10.78 -13.44
CA CYS A 13 -4.47 -9.35 -13.20
C CYS A 13 -5.96 -9.00 -13.16
N LEU A 14 -6.68 -9.57 -12.18
CA LEU A 14 -7.59 -8.70 -11.46
C LEU A 14 -6.66 -7.64 -10.90
N VAL A 15 -6.70 -6.42 -11.46
CA VAL A 15 -6.28 -5.25 -10.68
C VAL A 15 -6.92 -5.49 -9.32
N VAL A 16 -6.08 -5.68 -8.30
CA VAL A 16 -6.51 -6.06 -6.96
C VAL A 16 -7.22 -4.86 -6.36
N CYS A 17 -8.42 -4.55 -6.86
CA CYS A 17 -9.48 -3.82 -6.18
C CYS A 17 -10.03 -4.71 -5.06
N GLY A 18 -9.14 -5.41 -4.34
CA GLY A 18 -9.47 -6.27 -3.21
C GLY A 18 -10.25 -5.44 -2.20
N CYS A 19 -11.48 -5.89 -1.96
CA CYS A 19 -12.26 -5.66 -0.75
C CYS A 19 -12.43 -4.21 -0.28
N ILE A 20 -12.75 -3.27 -1.18
CA ILE A 20 -13.16 -1.93 -0.77
C ILE A 20 -14.70 -1.88 -0.64
N ASP A 21 -15.18 -1.55 0.56
CA ASP A 21 -16.56 -1.08 0.81
C ASP A 21 -16.51 0.44 1.03
N SER A 22 -17.03 1.18 0.07
CA SER A 22 -17.08 2.63 0.10
C SER A 22 -18.52 3.14 0.03
N GLU A 23 -18.87 4.04 0.96
CA GLU A 23 -20.13 4.76 0.96
C GLU A 23 -19.87 6.26 1.03
N ASP A 24 -20.26 6.97 -0.02
CA ASP A 24 -20.15 8.42 -0.14
C ASP A 24 -21.53 9.06 -0.10
N THR A 25 -21.71 10.03 0.79
CA THR A 25 -22.92 10.86 0.83
C THR A 25 -22.59 12.32 0.56
N PHE A 26 -22.87 12.75 -0.67
CA PHE A 26 -22.67 14.10 -1.19
C PHE A 26 -23.85 15.02 -0.86
N TYR A 27 -23.52 16.24 -0.45
CA TYR A 27 -24.42 17.38 -0.35
C TYR A 27 -23.86 18.48 -1.25
N LEU A 28 -24.62 18.88 -2.27
CA LEU A 28 -24.19 19.87 -3.25
C LEU A 28 -24.98 21.16 -3.09
N ASN A 29 -24.29 22.29 -3.12
CA ASN A 29 -24.88 23.62 -3.21
C ASN A 29 -25.07 24.03 -4.68
N PRO A 30 -25.95 25.01 -4.97
CA PRO A 30 -26.19 25.47 -6.34
C PRO A 30 -24.94 25.96 -7.07
N ASP A 31 -23.94 26.45 -6.33
CA ASP A 31 -22.67 26.96 -6.86
C ASP A 31 -21.62 25.86 -7.14
N GLY A 32 -21.95 24.60 -6.89
CA GLY A 32 -21.06 23.45 -7.06
C GLY A 32 -20.11 23.19 -5.88
N SER A 33 -20.12 24.03 -4.86
CA SER A 33 -19.51 23.70 -3.57
C SER A 33 -20.29 22.59 -2.88
N GLY A 34 -19.63 21.84 -2.01
CA GLY A 34 -20.27 20.72 -1.36
C GLY A 34 -19.47 20.13 -0.23
N LYS A 35 -20.09 19.13 0.40
CA LYS A 35 -19.43 18.25 1.36
C LYS A 35 -19.81 16.82 1.04
N VAL A 36 -18.90 15.90 1.31
CA VAL A 36 -19.17 14.46 1.22
C VAL A 36 -18.76 13.81 2.52
N ILE A 37 -19.67 13.00 3.04
CA ILE A 37 -19.34 12.03 4.09
C ILE A 37 -18.75 10.84 3.36
N HIS A 38 -17.44 10.70 3.41
CA HIS A 38 -16.69 9.61 2.79
C HIS A 38 -16.44 8.53 3.84
N LYS A 39 -16.99 7.34 3.60
CA LYS A 39 -16.75 6.15 4.41
C LYS A 39 -16.08 5.10 3.56
N THR A 40 -15.01 4.51 4.08
CA THR A 40 -14.28 3.45 3.39
C THR A 40 -13.71 2.45 4.39
N SER A 41 -13.65 1.19 4.00
CA SER A 41 -13.04 0.13 4.78
C SER A 41 -12.16 -0.77 3.92
N LEU A 42 -11.14 -1.35 4.56
CA LEU A 42 -10.17 -2.24 3.94
C LEU A 42 -9.87 -3.41 4.88
N LEU A 43 -9.89 -4.63 4.35
CA LEU A 43 -9.56 -5.85 5.09
C LEU A 43 -8.04 -6.10 5.12
N SER A 44 -7.56 -6.76 6.18
CA SER A 44 -6.13 -6.97 6.44
C SER A 44 -5.38 -7.81 5.41
N THR A 45 -6.08 -8.62 4.62
CA THR A 45 -5.50 -9.47 3.57
C THR A 45 -5.11 -8.72 2.31
N ASP A 46 -5.54 -7.46 2.16
CA ASP A 46 -5.51 -6.74 0.89
C ASP A 46 -4.44 -5.64 0.80
N VAL A 47 -3.58 -5.56 1.81
CA VAL A 47 -2.48 -4.59 1.86
C VAL A 47 -1.14 -5.30 1.73
N ASP A 48 -0.43 -5.00 0.65
CA ASP A 48 1.00 -5.32 0.53
C ASP A 48 1.79 -4.26 1.29
N PHE A 49 1.84 -4.39 2.63
CA PHE A 49 2.73 -3.59 3.47
C PHE A 49 4.16 -4.07 3.24
N SER A 50 4.79 -3.51 2.20
CA SER A 50 6.22 -3.70 1.90
C SER A 50 7.16 -3.06 2.94
N VAL A 51 6.67 -2.81 4.16
CA VAL A 51 7.46 -2.51 5.36
C VAL A 51 7.02 -3.46 6.48
N GLY A 52 7.64 -4.65 6.52
CA GLY A 52 7.53 -5.58 7.64
C GLY A 52 6.26 -6.43 7.63
N GLN A 53 6.44 -7.75 7.45
CA GLN A 53 5.36 -8.72 7.59
C GLN A 53 4.78 -8.69 9.01
N GLY A 54 3.59 -8.10 9.18
CA GLY A 54 2.84 -8.06 10.43
C GLY A 54 1.41 -7.57 10.22
N VAL A 55 0.52 -7.93 11.16
CA VAL A 55 -0.84 -7.37 11.26
C VAL A 55 -0.71 -5.84 11.39
N PRO A 56 -1.55 -5.03 10.72
CA PRO A 56 -1.49 -3.58 10.84
C PRO A 56 -1.54 -3.18 12.31
N ASN A 57 -0.68 -2.25 12.71
CA ASN A 57 -0.66 -1.69 14.05
C ASN A 57 -1.16 -0.23 14.00
N GLU A 58 -1.28 0.39 15.16
CA GLU A 58 -1.76 1.77 15.31
C GLU A 58 -0.91 2.79 14.51
N GLU A 59 0.38 2.52 14.29
CA GLU A 59 1.27 3.39 13.52
C GLU A 59 0.93 3.32 12.02
N VAL A 60 0.76 2.10 11.50
CA VAL A 60 0.34 1.84 10.11
C VAL A 60 -1.04 2.45 9.85
N LEU A 61 -1.99 2.28 10.78
CA LEU A 61 -3.30 2.91 10.70
C LEU A 61 -3.15 4.42 10.50
N LYS A 62 -2.36 5.10 11.35
CA LYS A 62 -2.20 6.55 11.29
C LYS A 62 -1.48 7.03 10.03
N GLU A 63 -0.49 6.30 9.54
CA GLU A 63 0.16 6.62 8.27
C GLU A 63 -0.82 6.52 7.10
N VAL A 64 -1.63 5.47 7.07
CA VAL A 64 -2.66 5.25 6.05
C VAL A 64 -3.74 6.34 6.10
N ILE A 65 -4.21 6.70 7.30
CA ILE A 65 -5.18 7.81 7.49
C ILE A 65 -4.56 9.15 7.09
N LYS A 66 -3.32 9.42 7.48
CA LYS A 66 -2.63 10.66 7.08
C LYS A 66 -2.50 10.75 5.56
N CYS A 67 -2.14 9.63 4.92
CA CYS A 67 -2.05 9.54 3.47
C CYS A 67 -3.38 9.83 2.79
N GLU A 68 -4.50 9.30 3.31
CA GLU A 68 -5.85 9.59 2.81
C GLU A 68 -6.16 11.10 2.89
N LEU A 69 -5.92 11.69 4.06
CA LEU A 69 -6.23 13.09 4.35
C LEU A 69 -5.39 14.06 3.50
N GLU A 70 -4.11 13.77 3.30
CA GLU A 70 -3.15 14.64 2.61
C GLU A 70 -3.13 14.45 1.09
N LYS A 71 -3.38 13.24 0.59
CA LYS A 71 -3.33 12.95 -0.86
C LYS A 71 -4.66 13.06 -1.58
N SER A 72 -5.77 13.20 -0.85
CA SER A 72 -7.06 13.47 -1.48
C SER A 72 -7.02 14.80 -2.24
N GLU A 73 -7.38 14.78 -3.52
CA GLU A 73 -7.39 15.97 -4.38
C GLU A 73 -8.75 16.67 -4.29
N GLY A 74 -8.77 17.99 -4.48
CA GLY A 74 -10.01 18.78 -4.51
C GLY A 74 -10.67 19.02 -3.15
N VAL A 75 -10.14 18.43 -2.07
CA VAL A 75 -10.58 18.66 -0.70
C VAL A 75 -10.00 19.97 -0.16
N ASP A 76 -10.88 20.88 0.29
CA ASP A 76 -10.50 22.16 0.89
C ASP A 76 -10.13 22.02 2.37
N THR A 77 -10.86 21.15 3.08
CA THR A 77 -10.56 20.71 4.46
C THR A 77 -11.38 19.46 4.77
N TRP A 78 -10.90 18.68 5.75
CA TRP A 78 -11.67 17.61 6.37
C TRP A 78 -12.30 18.07 7.69
N GLY A 79 -13.38 17.43 8.11
CA GLY A 79 -14.00 17.58 9.42
C GLY A 79 -14.70 16.29 9.84
N ASN A 80 -15.10 16.20 11.11
CA ASN A 80 -15.89 15.09 11.67
C ASN A 80 -15.46 13.70 11.15
N PHE A 81 -14.23 13.31 11.41
CA PHE A 81 -13.73 12.01 10.96
C PHE A 81 -13.37 11.09 12.12
N THR A 82 -13.52 9.80 11.86
CA THR A 82 -13.22 8.70 12.75
C THR A 82 -12.45 7.64 11.97
N TYR A 83 -11.57 6.94 12.65
CA TYR A 83 -10.86 5.81 12.08
C TYR A 83 -10.67 4.75 13.16
N ASN A 84 -10.64 3.49 12.75
CA ASN A 84 -10.46 2.37 13.66
C ASN A 84 -9.68 1.25 12.99
N LEU A 85 -8.89 0.56 13.79
CA LEU A 85 -8.25 -0.70 13.45
C LEU A 85 -8.98 -1.81 14.24
N ASP A 86 -9.56 -2.76 13.53
CA ASP A 86 -10.22 -3.91 14.16
C ASP A 86 -9.20 -4.98 14.58
N SER A 87 -9.65 -5.94 15.40
CA SER A 87 -8.82 -7.04 15.90
C SER A 87 -8.31 -7.99 14.81
N GLY A 88 -8.91 -7.97 13.62
CA GLY A 88 -8.50 -8.72 12.44
C GLY A 88 -7.51 -7.95 11.56
N GLY A 89 -7.16 -6.71 11.92
CA GLY A 89 -6.29 -5.84 11.13
C GLY A 89 -7.01 -5.02 10.05
N GLY A 90 -8.34 -5.05 10.01
CA GLY A 90 -9.13 -4.24 9.10
C GLY A 90 -9.14 -2.77 9.52
N ILE A 91 -9.06 -1.88 8.54
CA ILE A 91 -9.06 -0.44 8.73
C ILE A 91 -10.41 0.11 8.28
N THR A 92 -11.01 0.95 9.11
CA THR A 92 -12.18 1.74 8.71
C THR A 92 -11.87 3.23 8.86
N PHE A 93 -12.35 4.03 7.91
CA PHE A 93 -12.29 5.48 7.91
C PHE A 93 -13.66 6.05 7.57
N GLU A 94 -14.07 7.08 8.28
CA GLU A 94 -15.22 7.91 7.96
C GLU A 94 -14.81 9.36 8.15
N GLY A 95 -15.12 10.25 7.21
CA GLY A 95 -14.80 11.66 7.34
C GLY A 95 -15.60 12.57 6.43
N VAL A 96 -15.75 13.83 6.81
CA VAL A 96 -16.43 14.84 6.00
C VAL A 96 -15.41 15.66 5.22
N ALA A 97 -15.31 15.42 3.91
CA ALA A 97 -14.52 16.23 3.01
C ALA A 97 -15.35 17.38 2.45
N TYR A 98 -14.88 18.61 2.63
CA TYR A 98 -15.47 19.80 2.02
C TYR A 98 -14.73 20.16 0.74
N PHE A 99 -15.45 20.53 -0.31
CA PHE A 99 -14.85 20.82 -1.62
C PHE A 99 -15.56 22.00 -2.29
N LYS A 100 -14.83 22.72 -3.14
CA LYS A 100 -15.38 23.84 -3.92
C LYS A 100 -15.90 23.41 -5.30
N ASN A 101 -15.38 22.29 -5.80
CA ASN A 101 -15.75 21.74 -7.10
C ASN A 101 -15.61 20.22 -7.04
N ILE A 102 -16.73 19.51 -7.18
CA ILE A 102 -16.78 18.04 -7.15
C ILE A 102 -15.96 17.40 -8.28
N GLU A 103 -15.77 18.06 -9.41
CA GLU A 103 -14.97 17.52 -10.54
C GLU A 103 -13.48 17.38 -10.22
N LYS A 104 -13.01 18.08 -9.18
CA LYS A 104 -11.62 18.01 -8.72
C LYS A 104 -11.44 17.00 -7.58
N LEU A 105 -12.54 16.46 -7.06
CA LEU A 105 -12.51 15.62 -5.88
C LEU A 105 -12.03 14.22 -6.24
N LYS A 106 -10.97 13.77 -5.57
CA LYS A 106 -10.46 12.40 -5.69
C LYS A 106 -10.04 11.88 -4.33
N PHE A 107 -10.53 10.70 -3.97
CA PHE A 107 -10.13 10.00 -2.76
C PHE A 107 -9.03 8.99 -3.05
N PHE A 108 -8.10 8.87 -2.10
CA PHE A 108 -6.95 7.99 -2.23
C PHE A 108 -7.30 6.55 -1.81
N ASN A 109 -8.42 6.33 -1.10
CA ASN A 109 -8.90 5.07 -0.52
C ASN A 109 -7.76 4.14 -0.05
N PHE A 110 -6.95 4.63 0.88
CA PHE A 110 -5.81 3.87 1.45
C PHE A 110 -4.75 3.46 0.41
N GLY A 111 -4.57 4.28 -0.63
CA GLY A 111 -3.67 3.99 -1.73
C GLY A 111 -4.27 3.06 -2.75
N LYS A 112 -5.54 3.29 -3.12
CA LYS A 112 -6.27 2.81 -4.30
C LYS A 112 -7.19 3.90 -4.85
N GLU A 113 -6.89 4.46 -6.03
CA GLU A 113 -7.87 5.29 -6.75
C GLU A 113 -8.89 4.33 -7.37
N ILE A 114 -10.15 4.42 -6.96
CA ILE A 114 -11.22 3.61 -7.53
C ILE A 114 -11.66 4.30 -8.81
N GLY A 115 -11.24 3.79 -9.98
CA GLY A 115 -11.54 4.40 -11.27
C GLY A 115 -12.99 4.28 -11.74
N LEU A 116 -13.79 3.45 -11.09
CA LEU A 116 -15.21 3.27 -11.41
C LEU A 116 -16.06 4.35 -10.72
N PHE A 117 -16.85 5.08 -11.52
CA PHE A 117 -17.77 6.14 -11.05
C PHE A 117 -17.08 7.34 -10.35
N ASN A 118 -15.79 7.57 -10.62
CA ASN A 118 -14.99 8.63 -10.00
C ASN A 118 -15.15 10.01 -10.67
N LYS A 119 -15.62 10.07 -11.91
CA LYS A 119 -15.84 11.34 -12.62
C LYS A 119 -17.26 11.82 -12.43
N ILE A 120 -17.42 12.67 -11.42
CA ILE A 120 -18.67 13.36 -11.12
C ILE A 120 -18.54 14.81 -11.59
N ALA A 121 -19.46 15.25 -12.44
CA ALA A 121 -19.58 16.64 -12.87
C ALA A 121 -20.89 17.24 -12.37
N PHE A 122 -20.85 18.49 -11.92
CA PHE A 122 -22.03 19.22 -11.48
C PHE A 122 -21.99 20.65 -12.00
N GLN A 123 -22.84 20.94 -12.98
CA GLN A 123 -22.76 22.19 -13.76
C GLN A 123 -24.14 22.73 -14.10
N THR A 124 -24.25 24.04 -14.29
CA THR A 124 -25.45 24.66 -14.85
C THR A 124 -25.50 24.44 -16.37
N ARG A 125 -26.59 23.87 -16.88
CA ARG A 125 -26.87 23.70 -18.31
C ARG A 125 -28.33 24.06 -18.60
N ASN A 126 -28.56 24.98 -19.53
CA ASN A 126 -29.91 25.42 -19.91
C ASN A 126 -30.78 25.85 -18.71
N SER A 127 -30.19 26.64 -17.80
CA SER A 127 -30.84 27.10 -16.55
C SER A 127 -31.21 26.00 -15.55
N LEU A 128 -30.82 24.75 -15.80
CA LEU A 128 -30.93 23.63 -14.85
C LEU A 128 -29.54 23.30 -14.28
N LEU A 129 -29.48 22.72 -13.08
CA LEU A 129 -28.27 22.10 -12.58
C LEU A 129 -28.25 20.63 -13.01
N ALA A 130 -27.12 20.18 -13.55
CA ALA A 130 -26.94 18.83 -14.09
C ALA A 130 -25.81 18.11 -13.35
N LEU A 131 -26.15 16.99 -12.71
CA LEU A 131 -25.21 16.00 -12.18
C LEU A 131 -24.97 14.94 -13.25
N GLU A 132 -23.71 14.69 -13.60
CA GLU A 132 -23.31 13.63 -14.53
C GLU A 132 -22.25 12.74 -13.86
N ILE A 133 -22.42 11.42 -13.93
CA ILE A 133 -21.42 10.46 -13.48
C ILE A 133 -20.95 9.65 -14.69
N THR A 134 -19.63 9.59 -14.87
CA THR A 134 -18.96 8.91 -15.98
C THR A 134 -17.77 8.09 -15.49
N SER A 135 -17.27 7.18 -16.33
CA SER A 135 -16.03 6.43 -16.10
C SER A 135 -14.86 7.06 -16.85
N ASP A 136 -13.67 7.06 -16.25
CA ASP A 136 -12.41 7.52 -16.86
C ASP A 136 -12.01 6.71 -18.11
N GLU A 137 -12.36 5.43 -18.16
CA GLU A 137 -12.03 4.53 -19.27
C GLU A 137 -12.68 4.97 -20.59
N TYR A 138 -13.87 5.55 -20.51
CA TYR A 138 -14.61 6.06 -21.67
C TYR A 138 -13.89 7.19 -22.44
N LYS A 139 -13.00 7.97 -21.77
CA LYS A 139 -12.27 9.07 -22.44
C LYS A 139 -10.92 8.64 -23.01
N LYS A 140 -10.22 7.68 -22.40
CA LYS A 140 -8.92 7.22 -22.90
C LYS A 140 -9.03 6.54 -24.28
N GLU A 141 -10.10 5.78 -24.54
CA GLU A 141 -10.35 5.21 -25.87
C GLU A 141 -10.52 6.27 -26.95
N LYS A 142 -11.14 7.43 -26.65
CA LYS A 142 -11.38 8.49 -27.63
C LYS A 142 -10.15 9.31 -28.03
N GLU A 143 -9.14 9.42 -27.15
CA GLU A 143 -7.95 10.24 -27.41
C GLU A 143 -6.74 9.44 -27.92
N THR A 144 -6.75 8.10 -27.83
CA THR A 144 -5.59 7.27 -28.23
C THR A 144 -5.86 6.07 -29.15
N ALA A 145 -7.11 5.69 -29.43
CA ALA A 145 -7.34 4.50 -30.27
C ALA A 145 -7.34 4.82 -31.78
N VAL A 146 -6.27 4.43 -32.47
CA VAL A 146 -6.44 3.82 -33.80
C VAL A 146 -6.96 2.41 -33.52
N PRO A 147 -8.19 2.03 -33.91
CA PRO A 147 -8.69 0.70 -33.63
C PRO A 147 -7.85 -0.31 -34.41
N SER A 148 -6.97 -1.05 -33.73
CA SER A 148 -6.36 -2.24 -34.29
C SER A 148 -7.40 -3.35 -34.20
N VAL A 149 -8.42 -3.32 -35.08
CA VAL A 149 -9.26 -4.50 -35.31
C VAL A 149 -8.30 -5.62 -35.68
N GLN A 150 -8.12 -6.60 -34.79
CA GLN A 150 -7.29 -7.74 -35.13
C GLN A 150 -8.05 -8.48 -36.23
N VAL A 151 -7.46 -8.59 -37.42
CA VAL A 151 -7.99 -9.46 -38.47
C VAL A 151 -7.72 -10.89 -38.02
N LEU A 152 -8.59 -11.39 -37.14
CA LEU A 152 -8.63 -12.77 -36.72
C LEU A 152 -9.44 -13.56 -37.74
N SER A 153 -8.96 -14.74 -38.08
CA SER A 153 -9.78 -15.74 -38.74
C SER A 153 -10.95 -16.16 -37.83
N GLU A 154 -12.06 -16.62 -38.41
CA GLU A 154 -13.22 -17.13 -37.64
C GLU A 154 -12.84 -18.27 -36.67
N GLU A 155 -11.87 -19.11 -37.07
CA GLU A 155 -11.35 -20.19 -36.24
C GLU A 155 -10.59 -19.66 -35.02
N GLU A 156 -9.74 -18.64 -35.19
CA GLU A 156 -9.01 -18.00 -34.09
C GLU A 156 -9.94 -17.21 -33.16
N LEU A 157 -10.92 -16.51 -33.70
CA LEU A 157 -11.93 -15.79 -32.93
C LEU A 157 -12.72 -16.78 -32.05
N THR A 158 -13.22 -17.86 -32.65
CA THR A 158 -13.97 -18.92 -31.93
C THR A 158 -13.11 -19.58 -30.86
N ALA A 159 -11.82 -19.84 -31.13
CA ALA A 159 -10.90 -20.41 -30.16
C ALA A 159 -10.65 -19.47 -28.97
N LYS A 160 -10.46 -18.16 -29.22
CA LYS A 160 -10.27 -17.15 -28.16
C LYS A 160 -11.53 -16.97 -27.30
N VAL A 161 -12.72 -16.87 -27.91
CA VAL A 161 -14.00 -16.79 -27.20
C VAL A 161 -14.20 -18.02 -26.30
N THR A 162 -13.98 -19.22 -26.83
CA THR A 162 -14.06 -20.47 -26.05
C THR A 162 -13.09 -20.46 -24.87
N LYS A 163 -11.84 -20.05 -25.09
CA LYS A 163 -10.82 -19.97 -24.04
C LYS A 163 -11.20 -19.01 -22.92
N GLN A 164 -11.69 -17.79 -23.25
CA GLN A 164 -12.11 -16.82 -22.23
C GLN A 164 -13.32 -17.32 -21.44
N ARG A 165 -14.30 -17.96 -22.09
CA ARG A 165 -15.44 -18.61 -21.40
C ARG A 165 -14.98 -19.67 -20.41
N GLU A 166 -14.09 -20.57 -20.84
CA GLU A 166 -13.54 -21.60 -19.94
C GLU A 166 -12.75 -21.00 -18.77
N GLN A 167 -11.91 -20.00 -19.03
CA GLN A 167 -11.15 -19.30 -18.00
C GLN A 167 -12.08 -18.65 -16.98
N TYR A 168 -13.15 -17.99 -17.46
CA TYR A 168 -14.16 -17.40 -16.61
C TYR A 168 -14.83 -18.46 -15.73
N GLN A 169 -15.32 -19.56 -16.31
CA GLN A 169 -16.00 -20.62 -15.56
C GLN A 169 -15.10 -21.23 -14.48
N ARG A 170 -13.82 -21.48 -14.79
CA ARG A 170 -12.85 -22.04 -13.83
C ARG A 170 -12.56 -21.12 -12.63
N SER A 171 -12.66 -19.81 -12.82
CA SER A 171 -12.33 -18.81 -11.79
C SER A 171 -13.56 -18.09 -11.20
N ARG A 172 -14.78 -18.43 -11.64
CA ARG A 172 -16.02 -17.76 -11.24
C ARG A 172 -16.26 -17.83 -9.73
N ALA A 173 -16.13 -19.02 -9.12
CA ALA A 173 -16.35 -19.20 -7.69
C ALA A 173 -15.32 -18.45 -6.82
N MET A 174 -14.08 -18.32 -7.30
CA MET A 174 -13.06 -17.50 -6.64
C MET A 174 -13.40 -16.01 -6.75
N ARG A 175 -13.81 -15.54 -7.93
CA ARG A 175 -14.25 -14.15 -8.14
C ARG A 175 -15.44 -13.78 -7.27
N GLU A 176 -16.42 -14.66 -7.14
CA GLU A 176 -17.58 -14.45 -6.28
C GLU A 176 -17.17 -14.17 -4.83
N ARG A 177 -16.18 -14.91 -4.30
CA ARG A 177 -15.63 -14.66 -2.96
C ARG A 177 -14.88 -13.34 -2.85
N ILE A 178 -14.08 -12.99 -3.86
CA ILE A 178 -13.33 -11.72 -3.89
C ILE A 178 -14.30 -10.52 -3.95
N LEU A 179 -15.40 -10.67 -4.68
CA LEU A 179 -16.38 -9.61 -4.91
C LEU A 179 -17.43 -9.48 -3.80
N ASP A 180 -17.49 -10.40 -2.84
CA ASP A 180 -18.51 -10.40 -1.77
C ASP A 180 -18.46 -9.14 -0.90
N SER A 181 -17.25 -8.64 -0.62
CA SER A 181 -16.99 -7.42 0.15
C SER A 181 -16.96 -6.15 -0.70
N PHE A 182 -17.05 -6.26 -2.02
CA PHE A 182 -16.96 -5.09 -2.91
C PHE A 182 -18.30 -4.35 -2.98
N LYS A 183 -18.27 -3.09 -2.56
CA LYS A 183 -19.45 -2.22 -2.58
C LYS A 183 -19.05 -0.76 -2.79
N ILE A 184 -19.76 -0.10 -3.68
CA ILE A 184 -19.67 1.34 -3.92
C ILE A 184 -21.08 1.88 -3.85
N LYS A 185 -21.33 2.77 -2.90
CA LYS A 185 -22.62 3.41 -2.73
C LYS A 185 -22.44 4.93 -2.71
N GLN A 186 -23.05 5.60 -3.67
CA GLN A 186 -23.02 7.06 -3.75
C GLN A 186 -24.44 7.59 -3.56
N ARG A 187 -24.59 8.52 -2.62
CA ARG A 187 -25.85 9.22 -2.34
C ARG A 187 -25.66 10.70 -2.59
N PHE A 188 -26.58 11.32 -3.29
CA PHE A 188 -26.55 12.74 -3.62
C PHE A 188 -27.79 13.44 -3.06
N TYR A 189 -27.55 14.45 -2.23
CA TYR A 189 -28.53 15.48 -1.90
C TYR A 189 -28.26 16.68 -2.79
N LEU A 190 -29.23 16.98 -3.65
CA LEU A 190 -29.11 18.01 -4.69
C LEU A 190 -29.93 19.26 -4.30
N PRO A 191 -29.48 20.47 -4.68
CA PRO A 191 -30.10 21.72 -4.28
C PRO A 191 -31.24 22.11 -5.23
N GLY A 192 -32.31 21.31 -5.26
CA GLY A 192 -33.37 21.52 -6.22
C GLY A 192 -34.31 20.34 -6.40
N GLU A 193 -35.39 20.57 -7.15
CA GLU A 193 -36.36 19.54 -7.51
C GLU A 193 -35.95 18.83 -8.81
N PRO A 194 -36.10 17.50 -8.91
CA PRO A 194 -35.74 16.76 -10.10
C PRO A 194 -36.65 17.09 -11.28
N VAL A 195 -36.01 17.38 -12.43
CA VAL A 195 -36.66 17.52 -13.74
C VAL A 195 -36.43 16.27 -14.57
N GLN A 196 -35.26 15.64 -14.44
CA GLN A 196 -34.88 14.42 -15.15
C GLN A 196 -33.94 13.59 -14.29
N VAL A 197 -34.14 12.27 -14.24
CA VAL A 197 -33.27 11.33 -13.52
C VAL A 197 -33.02 10.12 -14.40
N ILE A 198 -31.77 9.80 -14.66
CA ILE A 198 -31.30 8.67 -15.48
C ILE A 198 -30.21 7.95 -14.68
N GLY A 199 -30.40 6.66 -14.42
CA GLY A 199 -29.38 5.80 -13.78
C GLY A 199 -29.22 5.97 -12.26
N LEU A 200 -29.95 6.90 -11.63
CA LEU A 200 -30.03 7.00 -10.16
C LEU A 200 -31.42 6.59 -9.65
N GLU A 201 -31.44 5.96 -8.48
CA GLU A 201 -32.67 5.69 -7.75
C GLU A 201 -33.01 6.88 -6.83
N GLN A 202 -34.18 7.48 -7.01
CA GLN A 202 -34.68 8.50 -6.08
C GLN A 202 -35.25 7.82 -4.83
N LYS A 203 -34.71 8.16 -3.65
CA LYS A 203 -35.16 7.65 -2.36
C LYS A 203 -36.07 8.66 -1.62
N PRO A 204 -36.90 8.19 -0.67
CA PRO A 204 -37.63 9.07 0.24
C PRO A 204 -36.69 10.06 0.94
N GLY A 205 -37.10 11.32 1.05
CA GLY A 205 -36.25 12.41 1.58
C GLY A 205 -35.38 13.13 0.53
N GLY A 206 -35.62 12.88 -0.77
CA GLY A 206 -35.07 13.71 -1.85
C GLY A 206 -33.64 13.36 -2.28
N SER A 207 -33.06 12.26 -1.77
CA SER A 207 -31.71 11.83 -2.18
C SER A 207 -31.74 10.94 -3.43
N PHE A 208 -30.73 11.06 -4.28
CA PHE A 208 -30.51 10.21 -5.44
C PHE A 208 -29.38 9.22 -5.13
N VAL A 209 -29.58 7.94 -5.37
CA VAL A 209 -28.65 6.88 -4.97
C VAL A 209 -28.19 6.07 -6.17
N HIS A 210 -26.88 5.87 -6.24
CA HIS A 210 -26.23 4.85 -7.05
C HIS A 210 -25.65 3.79 -6.10
N ASP A 211 -26.07 2.54 -6.26
CA ASP A 211 -25.61 1.42 -5.44
C ASP A 211 -25.08 0.33 -6.37
N PHE A 212 -23.77 0.11 -6.29
CA PHE A 212 -23.06 -0.89 -7.06
C PHE A 212 -22.35 -1.86 -6.12
N ASN A 213 -22.42 -3.15 -6.41
CA ASN A 213 -21.80 -4.17 -5.57
C ASN A 213 -21.29 -5.32 -6.41
N GLY A 214 -20.44 -6.15 -5.81
CA GLY A 214 -19.76 -7.23 -6.50
C GLY A 214 -20.70 -8.28 -7.08
N LYS A 215 -21.88 -8.50 -6.48
CA LYS A 215 -22.91 -9.38 -7.04
C LYS A 215 -23.47 -8.83 -8.36
N LYS A 216 -23.76 -7.53 -8.44
CA LYS A 216 -24.20 -6.89 -9.70
C LYS A 216 -23.09 -6.98 -10.76
N LEU A 217 -21.84 -6.74 -10.37
CA LEU A 217 -20.69 -6.89 -11.28
C LEU A 217 -20.59 -8.31 -11.83
N LEU A 218 -20.71 -9.33 -10.97
CA LEU A 218 -20.65 -10.73 -11.38
C LEU A 218 -21.82 -11.10 -12.32
N GLN A 219 -23.02 -10.56 -12.08
CA GLN A 219 -24.18 -10.74 -12.97
C GLN A 219 -23.95 -10.14 -14.36
N ILE A 220 -23.33 -8.94 -14.42
CA ILE A 220 -22.99 -8.30 -15.70
C ILE A 220 -21.94 -9.14 -16.45
N LEU A 221 -20.91 -9.63 -15.75
CA LEU A 221 -19.92 -10.52 -16.35
C LEU A 221 -20.55 -11.83 -16.86
N ASP A 222 -21.45 -12.44 -16.07
CA ASP A 222 -22.21 -13.62 -16.49
C ASP A 222 -23.04 -13.31 -17.75
N GLN A 223 -23.66 -12.12 -17.85
CA GLN A 223 -24.41 -11.70 -19.03
C GLN A 223 -23.51 -11.57 -20.26
N ILE A 224 -22.37 -10.87 -20.14
CA ILE A 224 -21.45 -10.65 -21.24
C ILE A 224 -20.88 -12.00 -21.73
N ILE A 225 -20.42 -12.85 -20.83
CA ILE A 225 -19.83 -14.16 -21.16
C ILE A 225 -20.80 -15.07 -21.92
N ASN A 226 -22.10 -14.94 -21.66
CA ASN A 226 -23.16 -15.73 -22.30
C ASN A 226 -23.71 -15.10 -23.59
N ASP A 227 -23.33 -13.86 -23.92
CA ASP A 227 -23.69 -13.19 -25.17
C ASP A 227 -22.60 -13.42 -26.24
N ASP A 228 -22.90 -14.26 -27.23
CA ASP A 228 -21.93 -14.60 -28.28
C ASP A 228 -21.56 -13.43 -29.18
N ALA A 229 -22.52 -12.55 -29.47
CA ALA A 229 -22.28 -11.40 -30.33
C ALA A 229 -21.36 -10.39 -29.62
N LEU A 230 -21.63 -10.13 -28.34
CA LEU A 230 -20.82 -9.23 -27.53
C LEU A 230 -19.42 -9.82 -27.29
N MET A 231 -19.30 -11.08 -26.91
CA MET A 231 -18.00 -11.75 -26.73
C MET A 231 -17.14 -11.72 -28.00
N ARG A 232 -17.75 -11.98 -29.16
CA ARG A 232 -17.03 -11.92 -30.45
C ARG A 232 -16.56 -10.50 -30.76
N ALA A 233 -17.38 -9.48 -30.51
CA ALA A 233 -17.02 -8.08 -30.73
C ALA A 233 -15.83 -7.66 -29.85
N GLU A 234 -15.90 -7.93 -28.54
CA GLU A 234 -14.82 -7.58 -27.59
C GLU A 234 -13.50 -8.29 -27.92
N VAL A 235 -13.56 -9.58 -28.25
CA VAL A 235 -12.37 -10.37 -28.61
C VAL A 235 -11.76 -9.90 -29.93
N ALA A 236 -12.58 -9.47 -30.89
CA ALA A 236 -12.11 -8.91 -32.17
C ALA A 236 -11.37 -7.57 -31.98
N GLU A 237 -11.77 -6.80 -30.97
CA GLU A 237 -11.06 -5.59 -30.52
C GLU A 237 -9.79 -5.89 -29.70
N GLY A 238 -9.50 -7.18 -29.46
CA GLY A 238 -8.31 -7.62 -28.73
C GLY A 238 -8.46 -7.54 -27.21
N LYS A 239 -9.67 -7.32 -26.69
CA LYS A 239 -9.96 -7.19 -25.26
C LYS A 239 -10.05 -8.56 -24.57
N ASP A 240 -9.70 -8.56 -23.29
CA ASP A 240 -9.96 -9.69 -22.39
C ASP A 240 -11.13 -9.35 -21.50
N VAL A 241 -12.31 -9.88 -21.84
CA VAL A 241 -13.58 -9.60 -21.17
C VAL A 241 -13.54 -9.97 -19.68
N VAL A 242 -12.65 -10.87 -19.27
CA VAL A 242 -12.54 -11.33 -17.89
C VAL A 242 -11.69 -10.40 -17.04
N SER A 243 -10.75 -9.67 -17.65
CA SER A 243 -9.78 -8.82 -16.93
C SER A 243 -9.90 -7.32 -17.24
N ASP A 244 -10.68 -6.95 -18.26
CA ASP A 244 -10.83 -5.58 -18.76
C ASP A 244 -12.32 -5.24 -18.97
N ILE A 245 -12.84 -4.31 -18.17
CA ILE A 245 -14.25 -3.85 -18.20
C ILE A 245 -14.29 -2.37 -18.62
N SER A 246 -13.71 -2.07 -19.77
CA SER A 246 -13.54 -0.70 -20.26
C SER A 246 -14.34 -0.37 -21.50
N SER A 247 -14.96 -1.37 -22.15
CA SER A 247 -15.69 -1.13 -23.39
C SER A 247 -16.99 -0.37 -23.15
N GLN A 248 -17.44 0.40 -24.14
CA GLN A 248 -18.69 1.14 -24.04
C GLN A 248 -19.91 0.24 -23.74
N PRO A 249 -20.12 -0.91 -24.42
CA PRO A 249 -21.20 -1.83 -24.05
C PRO A 249 -21.13 -2.34 -22.61
N GLN A 250 -19.92 -2.66 -22.12
CA GLN A 250 -19.72 -3.12 -20.75
C GLN A 250 -20.02 -2.01 -19.74
N LEU A 251 -19.56 -0.79 -20.00
CA LEU A 251 -19.84 0.39 -19.18
C LEU A 251 -21.34 0.75 -19.19
N GLU A 252 -22.02 0.61 -20.33
CA GLU A 252 -23.48 0.81 -20.44
C GLU A 252 -24.26 -0.20 -19.60
N LEU A 253 -23.83 -1.47 -19.59
CA LEU A 253 -24.39 -2.51 -18.71
C LEU A 253 -24.10 -2.22 -17.24
N LEU A 254 -22.90 -1.71 -16.93
CA LEU A 254 -22.47 -1.33 -15.58
C LEU A 254 -23.29 -0.16 -15.02
N LEU A 255 -23.53 0.86 -15.83
CA LEU A 255 -24.25 2.09 -15.47
C LEU A 255 -25.79 1.94 -15.61
N GLY A 256 -26.26 0.90 -16.31
CA GLY A 256 -27.65 0.74 -16.74
C GLY A 256 -28.11 1.77 -17.79
N ALA A 257 -27.20 2.63 -18.26
CA ALA A 257 -27.42 3.68 -19.24
C ALA A 257 -26.07 4.14 -19.85
N LYS A 258 -26.11 4.91 -20.94
CA LYS A 258 -24.91 5.54 -21.54
C LYS A 258 -24.12 6.43 -20.58
N SER A 259 -24.84 7.04 -19.65
CA SER A 259 -24.29 7.86 -18.58
C SER A 259 -25.37 8.04 -17.53
N ILE A 260 -24.98 8.16 -16.27
CA ILE A 260 -25.88 8.57 -15.20
C ILE A 260 -26.04 10.10 -15.29
N GLN A 261 -27.29 10.57 -15.35
CA GLN A 261 -27.60 12.00 -15.47
C GLN A 261 -28.80 12.38 -14.61
N THR A 262 -28.65 13.42 -13.81
CA THR A 262 -29.76 14.01 -13.06
C THR A 262 -29.80 15.52 -13.30
N LYS A 263 -30.93 16.03 -13.75
CA LYS A 263 -31.17 17.47 -13.92
C LYS A 263 -32.19 17.93 -12.89
N ILE A 264 -31.88 19.05 -12.24
CA ILE A 264 -32.75 19.67 -11.24
C ILE A 264 -32.98 21.14 -11.57
N SER A 265 -34.10 21.67 -11.12
CA SER A 265 -34.32 23.12 -11.06
C SER A 265 -33.55 23.69 -9.86
N PRO A 266 -32.67 24.68 -10.02
CA PRO A 266 -31.86 25.21 -8.92
C PRO A 266 -32.74 25.83 -7.82
N ALA A 267 -32.43 25.52 -6.56
CA ALA A 267 -33.01 26.17 -5.40
C ALA A 267 -32.34 27.54 -5.13
N ASP A 268 -33.09 28.46 -4.54
CA ASP A 268 -32.60 29.81 -4.20
C ASP A 268 -31.60 29.84 -3.03
N LYS A 269 -31.51 28.74 -2.26
CA LYS A 269 -30.69 28.65 -1.06
C LYS A 269 -29.74 27.45 -1.13
N PRO A 270 -28.51 27.59 -0.63
CA PRO A 270 -27.62 26.45 -0.47
C PRO A 270 -28.19 25.44 0.53
N LEU A 271 -27.85 24.17 0.38
CA LEU A 271 -28.23 23.12 1.33
C LEU A 271 -27.58 23.33 2.70
N PHE A 272 -26.42 23.98 2.73
CA PHE A 272 -25.69 24.31 3.95
C PHE A 272 -24.74 25.49 3.74
N ASP A 273 -24.31 26.12 4.84
CA ASP A 273 -23.34 27.22 4.80
C ASP A 273 -21.91 26.68 4.68
N TYR A 274 -21.38 26.68 3.46
CA TYR A 274 -20.05 26.20 3.15
C TYR A 274 -18.95 26.93 3.93
N ASN A 275 -19.01 28.26 4.01
CA ASN A 275 -17.96 29.06 4.62
C ASN A 275 -17.91 28.86 6.14
N SER A 276 -19.08 28.78 6.78
CA SER A 276 -19.18 28.53 8.22
C SER A 276 -18.69 27.12 8.59
N GLU A 277 -19.17 26.09 7.88
CA GLU A 277 -18.78 24.71 8.17
C GLU A 277 -17.29 24.45 7.90
N THR A 278 -16.73 24.97 6.80
CA THR A 278 -15.30 24.82 6.50
C THR A 278 -14.41 25.54 7.50
N ALA A 279 -14.80 26.73 7.98
CA ALA A 279 -14.07 27.45 9.02
C ALA A 279 -14.02 26.65 10.34
N HIS A 280 -15.12 25.97 10.69
CA HIS A 280 -15.16 25.06 11.84
C HIS A 280 -14.27 23.83 11.61
N ALA A 281 -14.42 23.17 10.46
CA ALA A 281 -13.67 21.97 10.08
C ALA A 281 -12.15 22.20 10.06
N ARG A 282 -11.66 23.32 9.52
CA ARG A 282 -10.22 23.67 9.51
C ARG A 282 -9.59 23.72 10.90
N LYS A 283 -10.34 24.20 11.90
CA LYS A 283 -9.85 24.25 13.29
C LYS A 283 -9.66 22.85 13.86
N GLN A 284 -10.59 21.94 13.58
CA GLN A 284 -10.51 20.54 13.99
C GLN A 284 -9.42 19.80 13.22
N PHE A 285 -9.34 20.01 11.90
CA PHE A 285 -8.38 19.34 11.02
C PHE A 285 -6.93 19.61 11.43
N LYS A 286 -6.59 20.87 11.76
CA LYS A 286 -5.25 21.21 12.25
C LYS A 286 -4.90 20.48 13.55
N LYS A 287 -5.86 20.33 14.47
CA LYS A 287 -5.64 19.61 15.73
C LYS A 287 -5.33 18.14 15.47
N VAL A 288 -6.07 17.50 14.56
CA VAL A 288 -5.88 16.08 14.27
C VAL A 288 -4.65 15.81 13.42
N LEU A 289 -4.31 16.66 12.45
CA LEU A 289 -3.02 16.56 11.76
C LEU A 289 -1.87 16.65 12.76
N ASN A 290 -1.95 17.55 13.73
CA ASN A 290 -0.97 17.59 14.81
C ASN A 290 -0.97 16.31 15.67
N GLU A 291 -2.12 15.65 15.92
CA GLU A 291 -2.17 14.38 16.66
C GLU A 291 -1.57 13.22 15.83
N LEU A 292 -1.81 13.19 14.52
CA LEU A 292 -1.22 12.25 13.58
C LEU A 292 0.30 12.49 13.41
N ASP A 293 0.74 13.76 13.40
CA ASP A 293 2.15 14.19 13.33
C ASP A 293 2.89 14.09 14.67
N SER A 294 2.18 14.21 15.79
CA SER A 294 2.73 14.03 17.14
C SER A 294 3.06 12.57 17.42
N ILE A 295 2.74 11.68 16.48
CA ILE A 295 3.27 10.35 16.35
C ILE A 295 4.21 10.37 15.13
N MET A 296 5.19 11.28 15.17
CA MET A 296 6.54 10.85 14.83
C MET A 296 6.76 9.53 15.56
N PRO A 297 7.50 8.55 14.98
CA PRO A 297 7.78 7.32 15.69
C PRO A 297 8.15 7.72 17.10
N ILE A 298 7.73 6.94 18.09
CA ILE A 298 8.53 6.90 19.30
C ILE A 298 9.91 6.51 18.74
N THR A 299 10.72 7.51 18.40
CA THR A 299 12.15 7.47 18.57
C THR A 299 12.14 7.17 20.03
N ALA A 300 12.21 5.88 20.35
CA ALA A 300 12.45 5.47 21.69
C ALA A 300 13.74 6.21 21.96
N VAL A 301 13.63 7.36 22.62
CA VAL A 301 14.77 7.98 23.25
C VAL A 301 15.05 6.96 24.31
N VAL A 302 15.82 5.94 23.94
CA VAL A 302 16.12 4.83 24.80
C VAL A 302 17.00 5.48 25.86
N SER A 303 16.37 5.82 26.97
CA SER A 303 17.06 6.36 28.13
C SER A 303 17.77 5.20 28.80
N GLY A 304 19.07 5.40 29.01
CA GLY A 304 19.98 4.40 29.55
C GLY A 304 21.40 4.64 29.05
N GLN A 305 22.37 3.99 29.69
CA GLN A 305 23.74 3.95 29.18
C GLN A 305 23.85 2.93 28.03
N PRO A 306 24.72 3.17 27.04
CA PRO A 306 25.00 2.19 25.99
C PRO A 306 25.28 0.81 26.58
N GLY A 307 24.55 -0.20 26.11
CA GLY A 307 24.63 -1.56 26.66
C GLY A 307 23.61 -1.88 27.76
N GLU A 308 22.81 -0.92 28.22
CA GLU A 308 21.66 -1.17 29.09
C GLU A 308 20.45 -1.61 28.28
N PHE A 309 20.25 -2.92 28.19
CA PHE A 309 19.14 -3.50 27.45
C PHE A 309 17.92 -3.72 28.33
N LYS A 310 16.75 -3.65 27.71
CA LYS A 310 15.43 -3.86 28.31
C LYS A 310 14.62 -4.82 27.46
N ILE A 311 13.66 -5.49 28.08
CA ILE A 311 12.71 -6.35 27.37
C ILE A 311 11.62 -5.48 26.76
N ALA A 312 11.43 -5.59 25.44
CA ALA A 312 10.35 -4.92 24.71
C ALA A 312 9.10 -5.79 24.64
N GLY A 313 9.24 -7.12 24.67
CA GLY A 313 8.11 -8.03 24.56
C GLY A 313 8.53 -9.49 24.57
N VAL A 314 7.53 -10.36 24.68
CA VAL A 314 7.69 -11.82 24.71
C VAL A 314 6.69 -12.45 23.74
N GLN A 315 7.13 -13.50 23.04
CA GLN A 315 6.27 -14.35 22.21
C GLN A 315 6.41 -15.80 22.65
N ILE A 316 5.27 -16.47 22.89
CA ILE A 316 5.21 -17.90 23.20
C ILE A 316 4.45 -18.59 22.07
N THR A 317 5.08 -19.59 21.45
CA THR A 317 4.45 -20.40 20.38
C THR A 317 4.43 -21.86 20.82
N LYS A 318 3.26 -22.34 21.28
CA LYS A 318 3.04 -23.76 21.64
C LYS A 318 2.62 -24.64 20.44
N PHE A 319 2.19 -24.04 19.34
CA PHE A 319 1.81 -24.75 18.11
C PHE A 319 2.44 -24.09 16.87
N SER A 320 3.11 -24.89 16.05
CA SER A 320 3.61 -24.49 14.72
C SER A 320 3.58 -25.72 13.83
N ASP A 321 2.95 -25.62 12.67
CA ASP A 321 2.89 -26.69 11.67
C ASP A 321 4.06 -26.62 10.67
N ARG A 322 5.01 -25.69 10.88
CA ARG A 322 6.14 -25.45 9.95
C ARG A 322 7.03 -26.68 9.71
N ASN A 323 6.95 -27.68 10.60
CA ASN A 323 7.65 -28.97 10.49
C ASN A 323 6.76 -30.13 10.01
N ASN A 324 5.43 -29.94 9.96
CA ASN A 324 4.47 -30.91 9.44
C ASN A 324 4.01 -30.45 8.05
N PHE A 325 4.53 -31.11 7.02
CA PHE A 325 4.28 -30.82 5.60
C PHE A 325 2.81 -30.83 5.12
N MET A 326 1.80 -30.92 6.00
CA MET A 326 0.43 -31.29 5.64
C MET A 326 -0.73 -30.60 6.41
N ALA A 327 -0.71 -29.30 6.71
CA ALA A 327 -1.96 -28.68 7.21
C ALA A 327 -2.26 -27.26 6.71
N PHE A 328 -1.30 -26.33 6.67
CA PHE A 328 -1.56 -24.97 6.19
C PHE A 328 -0.38 -24.43 5.37
N ASP A 329 -0.66 -23.71 4.27
CA ASP A 329 0.37 -23.09 3.40
C ASP A 329 1.17 -21.99 4.13
N SER A 330 0.75 -21.60 5.33
CA SER A 330 1.48 -20.71 6.23
C SER A 330 1.06 -20.99 7.68
N PRO A 331 2.02 -21.15 8.63
CA PRO A 331 1.69 -21.29 10.04
C PRO A 331 0.91 -20.06 10.53
N PRO A 332 0.02 -20.20 11.52
CA PRO A 332 -0.54 -19.02 12.19
C PRO A 332 0.60 -18.12 12.67
N PHE A 333 0.57 -16.85 12.27
CA PHE A 333 1.59 -15.84 12.57
C PHE A 333 3.02 -16.17 12.09
N ASN A 334 3.21 -17.14 11.18
CA ASN A 334 4.50 -17.56 10.62
C ASN A 334 5.58 -17.87 11.70
N SER A 335 5.18 -18.26 12.91
CA SER A 335 6.09 -18.44 14.05
C SER A 335 6.61 -19.88 14.14
N ARG A 336 7.83 -20.03 14.71
CA ARG A 336 8.40 -21.33 15.08
C ARG A 336 8.02 -21.64 16.53
N LEU A 337 7.91 -22.93 16.88
CA LEU A 337 7.75 -23.35 18.28
C LEU A 337 8.82 -22.74 19.19
N GLY A 338 8.41 -22.42 20.42
CA GLY A 338 9.30 -21.98 21.49
C GLY A 338 8.95 -20.62 22.06
N TYR A 339 9.89 -20.08 22.83
CA TYR A 339 9.80 -18.82 23.56
C TYR A 339 10.77 -17.80 22.97
N LYS A 340 10.30 -16.60 22.63
CA LYS A 340 11.15 -15.52 22.13
C LYS A 340 11.06 -14.29 23.02
N ILE A 341 12.18 -13.64 23.20
CA ILE A 341 12.28 -12.37 23.92
C ILE A 341 12.74 -11.32 22.93
N CYS A 342 11.97 -10.25 22.81
CA CYS A 342 12.36 -9.05 22.10
C CYS A 342 13.11 -8.14 23.07
N ILE A 343 14.33 -7.76 22.70
CA ILE A 343 15.24 -6.97 23.51
C ILE A 343 15.53 -5.68 22.76
N TYR A 344 15.56 -4.56 23.48
CA TYR A 344 15.95 -3.26 22.92
C TYR A 344 16.89 -2.52 23.86
N GLY A 345 17.77 -1.69 23.31
CA GLY A 345 18.73 -0.94 24.12
C GLY A 345 19.44 0.16 23.32
N PRO A 346 20.06 1.13 24.03
CA PRO A 346 20.77 2.23 23.41
C PRO A 346 22.15 1.78 22.93
N LEU A 347 22.58 2.38 21.82
CA LEU A 347 23.91 2.23 21.22
C LEU A 347 24.78 3.42 21.64
N PRO A 348 26.11 3.27 21.66
CA PRO A 348 27.02 4.33 22.11
C PRO A 348 27.02 5.57 21.21
N GLN A 349 26.59 5.41 19.96
CA GLN A 349 26.55 6.46 18.96
C GLN A 349 25.66 6.04 17.79
N GLU A 350 25.58 6.87 16.74
CA GLU A 350 24.98 6.46 15.47
C GLU A 350 25.77 5.27 14.90
N VAL A 351 25.06 4.17 14.67
CA VAL A 351 25.59 2.92 14.11
C VAL A 351 25.03 2.72 12.71
N LEU A 352 25.86 2.24 11.78
CA LEU A 352 25.40 1.95 10.41
C LEU A 352 24.62 0.64 10.32
N SER A 353 25.11 -0.39 10.98
CA SER A 353 24.54 -1.74 10.96
C SER A 353 25.02 -2.53 12.17
N VAL A 354 24.20 -3.48 12.61
CA VAL A 354 24.62 -4.55 13.52
C VAL A 354 24.80 -5.80 12.65
N THR A 355 26.04 -6.21 12.45
CA THR A 355 26.40 -7.24 11.47
C THR A 355 26.22 -8.65 12.01
N GLU A 356 26.49 -8.83 13.30
CA GLU A 356 26.45 -10.13 13.97
C GLU A 356 25.99 -9.90 15.41
N GLY A 357 25.44 -10.94 16.02
CA GLY A 357 25.33 -11.00 17.46
C GLY A 357 25.31 -12.45 17.92
N LYS A 358 25.66 -12.69 19.17
CA LYS A 358 25.76 -14.04 19.71
C LYS A 358 25.36 -14.06 21.18
N LEU A 359 24.56 -15.05 21.54
CA LEU A 359 24.32 -15.40 22.94
C LEU A 359 25.50 -16.19 23.51
N THR A 360 25.96 -15.78 24.68
CA THR A 360 27.10 -16.39 25.38
C THR A 360 26.66 -17.15 26.63
N ALA A 361 25.57 -16.75 27.29
CA ALA A 361 24.98 -17.50 28.39
C ALA A 361 23.47 -17.25 28.49
N ALA A 362 22.74 -18.28 28.93
CA ALA A 362 21.33 -18.16 29.31
C ALA A 362 21.04 -19.16 30.44
N ILE A 363 20.94 -18.68 31.68
CA ILE A 363 20.82 -19.51 32.88
C ILE A 363 19.50 -19.19 33.59
N THR A 364 18.74 -20.21 33.96
CA THR A 364 17.48 -20.07 34.72
C THR A 364 17.73 -19.87 36.22
N ASP A 365 16.69 -19.51 36.98
CA ASP A 365 16.74 -19.51 38.44
C ASP A 365 16.93 -20.89 39.08
N THR A 366 16.56 -21.96 38.37
CA THR A 366 16.87 -23.34 38.73
C THR A 366 18.32 -23.74 38.41
N ARG A 367 19.13 -22.81 37.89
CA ARG A 367 20.53 -22.99 37.46
C ARG A 367 20.70 -23.90 36.25
N GLU A 368 19.65 -24.07 35.45
CA GLU A 368 19.71 -24.82 34.20
C GLU A 368 20.22 -23.91 33.08
N ASP A 369 21.13 -24.44 32.25
CA ASP A 369 21.62 -23.76 31.05
C ASP A 369 20.64 -24.01 29.90
N VAL A 370 19.97 -22.95 29.47
CA VAL A 370 18.99 -22.95 28.37
C VAL A 370 19.56 -22.35 27.10
N LEU A 371 20.87 -22.14 27.03
CA LEU A 371 21.55 -21.72 25.81
C LEU A 371 21.34 -22.78 24.71
N PRO A 372 20.94 -22.40 23.48
CA PRO A 372 20.76 -23.35 22.40
C PRO A 372 22.00 -24.22 22.17
N LYS A 373 21.82 -25.52 21.90
CA LYS A 373 22.95 -26.46 21.74
C LYS A 373 23.74 -26.23 20.44
N GLN A 374 23.06 -25.79 19.37
CA GLN A 374 23.68 -25.51 18.09
C GLN A 374 24.16 -24.05 18.05
N ASP A 375 25.40 -23.81 17.60
CA ASP A 375 25.96 -22.45 17.56
C ASP A 375 25.16 -21.50 16.67
N SER A 376 24.61 -21.99 15.56
CA SER A 376 23.75 -21.20 14.67
C SER A 376 22.44 -20.75 15.33
N ASP A 377 21.93 -21.50 16.31
CA ASP A 377 20.73 -21.10 17.07
C ASP A 377 21.06 -20.04 18.15
N ARG A 378 22.35 -19.81 18.45
CA ARG A 378 22.82 -18.77 19.38
C ARG A 378 23.06 -17.43 18.69
N GLU A 379 23.11 -17.43 17.36
CA GLU A 379 23.32 -16.22 16.57
C GLU A 379 22.07 -15.34 16.60
N ILE A 380 22.29 -14.04 16.78
CA ILE A 380 21.25 -13.02 16.82
C ILE A 380 21.11 -12.46 15.41
N TYR A 381 20.09 -12.95 14.71
CA TYR A 381 19.73 -12.49 13.37
C TYR A 381 18.59 -11.45 13.44
N PHE A 382 18.45 -10.67 12.36
CA PHE A 382 17.34 -9.71 12.17
C PHE A 382 17.28 -8.61 13.24
N THR A 383 18.38 -7.87 13.37
CA THR A 383 18.43 -6.67 14.19
C THR A 383 17.77 -5.49 13.47
N ASN A 384 17.07 -4.65 14.23
CA ASN A 384 16.47 -3.43 13.75
C ASN A 384 17.11 -2.23 14.44
N LEU A 385 17.61 -1.29 13.67
CA LEU A 385 18.05 -0.01 14.19
C LEU A 385 16.86 0.95 14.27
N SER A 386 16.82 1.72 15.34
CA SER A 386 15.98 2.93 15.46
C SER A 386 16.25 3.90 14.30
N ARG A 387 15.31 4.82 14.07
CA ARG A 387 15.37 5.77 12.95
C ARG A 387 16.59 6.69 13.00
N ASP A 388 17.02 7.10 14.21
CA ASP A 388 18.25 7.88 14.43
C ASP A 388 19.51 7.01 14.55
N LYS A 389 19.33 5.68 14.46
CA LYS A 389 20.34 4.63 14.57
C LYS A 389 21.15 4.66 15.87
N LYS A 390 20.57 5.17 16.95
CA LYS A 390 21.19 5.22 18.30
C LYS A 390 20.63 4.19 19.26
N ALA A 391 19.77 3.32 18.78
CA ALA A 391 19.23 2.17 19.52
C ALA A 391 19.05 0.98 18.59
N VAL A 392 19.15 -0.22 19.15
CA VAL A 392 18.95 -1.50 18.48
C VAL A 392 17.83 -2.27 19.16
N MET A 393 17.06 -3.00 18.35
CA MET A 393 16.11 -4.02 18.78
C MET A 393 16.48 -5.34 18.12
N PHE A 394 16.43 -6.44 18.86
CA PHE A 394 16.73 -7.77 18.37
C PHE A 394 15.94 -8.83 19.15
N GLN A 395 15.94 -10.06 18.64
CA GLN A 395 15.20 -11.16 19.25
C GLN A 395 16.15 -12.29 19.60
N VAL A 396 15.86 -12.94 20.72
CA VAL A 396 16.50 -14.19 21.14
C VAL A 396 15.42 -15.26 21.28
N ALA A 397 15.75 -16.50 20.96
CA ALA A 397 14.81 -17.61 20.94
C ALA A 397 15.31 -18.79 21.78
N PHE A 398 14.41 -19.38 22.54
CA PHE A 398 14.60 -20.58 23.33
C PHE A 398 13.62 -21.63 22.82
N LYS A 399 14.12 -22.82 22.50
CA LYS A 399 13.27 -23.92 22.01
C LYS A 399 12.45 -24.51 23.16
N ASP A 400 13.12 -24.79 24.27
CA ASP A 400 12.54 -25.42 25.45
C ASP A 400 13.02 -24.68 26.70
N LEU A 401 12.09 -24.13 27.49
CA LEU A 401 12.37 -23.62 28.83
C LEU A 401 11.85 -24.66 29.85
N PRO A 402 12.59 -24.94 30.93
CA PRO A 402 12.13 -25.87 31.97
C PRO A 402 10.84 -25.37 32.63
N ASP A 403 9.84 -26.25 32.80
CA ASP A 403 8.59 -25.92 33.50
C ASP A 403 8.83 -25.52 34.97
N SER A 404 9.93 -25.99 35.55
CA SER A 404 10.40 -25.66 36.89
C SER A 404 10.96 -24.24 37.01
N ALA A 405 11.39 -23.62 35.91
CA ALA A 405 12.01 -22.30 35.91
C ALA A 405 10.96 -21.20 35.89
N SER A 406 11.07 -20.24 36.80
CA SER A 406 10.17 -19.08 36.84
C SER A 406 10.78 -17.83 36.19
N ARG A 407 12.10 -17.82 35.98
CA ARG A 407 12.84 -16.72 35.36
C ARG A 407 14.13 -17.20 34.70
N ILE A 408 14.61 -16.43 33.72
CA ILE A 408 15.99 -16.48 33.25
C ILE A 408 16.79 -15.56 34.18
N ALA A 409 17.57 -16.15 35.07
CA ALA A 409 18.39 -15.44 36.05
C ALA A 409 19.50 -14.62 35.38
N GLU A 410 20.08 -15.14 34.30
CA GLU A 410 21.13 -14.48 33.54
C GLU A 410 20.97 -14.73 32.05
N LEU A 411 21.01 -13.66 31.25
CA LEU A 411 21.07 -13.71 29.79
C LEU A 411 22.18 -12.77 29.32
N THR A 412 23.20 -13.31 28.69
CA THR A 412 24.34 -12.52 28.19
C THR A 412 24.65 -12.82 26.74
N GLY A 413 25.23 -11.83 26.08
CA GLY A 413 25.71 -11.95 24.72
C GLY A 413 26.46 -10.72 24.27
N GLU A 414 26.72 -10.66 22.97
CA GLU A 414 27.41 -9.56 22.34
C GLU A 414 26.78 -9.22 20.98
N LEU A 415 26.82 -7.95 20.61
CA LEU A 415 26.44 -7.44 19.31
C LEU A 415 27.67 -6.82 18.64
N ASN A 416 27.98 -7.25 17.42
CA ASN A 416 28.99 -6.60 16.60
C ASN A 416 28.33 -5.57 15.68
N TYR A 417 28.83 -4.34 15.72
CA TYR A 417 28.26 -3.23 14.99
C TYR A 417 29.31 -2.44 14.22
N LEU A 418 28.87 -1.81 13.13
CA LEU A 418 29.69 -1.04 12.23
C LEU A 418 29.40 0.46 12.34
N ILE A 419 30.46 1.24 12.33
CA ILE A 419 30.44 2.71 12.21
C ILE A 419 31.25 3.07 10.97
N ALA A 420 30.84 4.12 10.24
CA ALA A 420 31.73 4.76 9.27
C ALA A 420 32.34 6.03 9.83
N LYS A 421 33.64 6.20 9.62
CA LYS A 421 34.35 7.43 9.96
C LYS A 421 34.32 8.46 8.83
N LYS A 422 34.06 8.01 7.61
CA LYS A 422 34.08 8.88 6.43
C LYS A 422 32.90 8.61 5.53
N THR A 423 32.61 9.60 4.70
CA THR A 423 31.73 9.45 3.54
C THR A 423 32.44 9.95 2.31
N LYS A 424 32.24 9.29 1.18
CA LYS A 424 32.73 9.74 -0.13
C LYS A 424 31.60 9.75 -1.14
N GLU A 425 31.54 10.79 -1.96
CA GLU A 425 30.63 10.83 -3.10
C GLU A 425 31.33 10.23 -4.32
N ILE A 426 30.67 9.28 -4.99
CA ILE A 426 31.16 8.62 -6.19
C ILE A 426 30.13 8.78 -7.30
N ASP A 427 30.56 9.34 -8.43
CA ASP A 427 29.79 9.30 -9.67
C ASP A 427 29.69 7.84 -10.16
N LEU A 428 28.46 7.34 -10.28
CA LEU A 428 28.19 5.98 -10.77
C LEU A 428 28.49 5.83 -12.27
N SER A 429 28.80 6.94 -12.95
CA SER A 429 28.98 7.05 -14.40
C SER A 429 27.73 6.66 -15.18
N LEU A 430 26.56 7.02 -14.63
CA LEU A 430 25.25 6.87 -15.27
C LEU A 430 24.86 8.20 -15.93
N ASN A 431 25.13 8.35 -17.22
CA ASN A 431 25.03 9.65 -17.91
C ASN A 431 23.66 9.92 -18.57
N SER A 432 22.69 9.03 -18.35
CA SER A 432 21.36 9.13 -18.95
C SER A 432 20.32 8.48 -18.03
N PHE A 433 19.20 9.15 -17.81
CA PHE A 433 18.07 8.58 -17.09
C PHE A 433 17.18 7.82 -18.08
N LYS A 434 17.51 6.56 -18.32
CA LYS A 434 16.71 5.65 -19.15
C LYS A 434 16.77 4.22 -18.62
N ALA A 435 15.70 3.47 -18.81
CA ALA A 435 15.67 2.04 -18.51
C ALA A 435 16.81 1.31 -19.26
N GLY A 436 17.51 0.43 -18.54
CA GLY A 436 18.68 -0.30 -19.03
C GLY A 436 19.99 0.49 -19.05
N ALA A 437 20.03 1.76 -18.62
CA ALA A 437 21.30 2.48 -18.49
C ALA A 437 22.19 1.80 -17.45
N VAL A 438 23.47 1.60 -17.79
CA VAL A 438 24.46 0.93 -16.93
C VAL A 438 25.61 1.89 -16.65
N GLY A 439 25.93 2.05 -15.38
CA GLY A 439 27.08 2.79 -14.89
C GLY A 439 28.35 1.96 -14.90
N LYS A 440 29.49 2.64 -14.83
CA LYS A 440 30.82 1.97 -14.78
C LYS A 440 31.20 1.56 -13.37
N MET A 441 30.63 2.20 -12.35
CA MET A 441 30.91 1.91 -10.95
C MET A 441 29.83 1.01 -10.37
N PHE A 442 30.26 -0.01 -9.63
CA PHE A 442 29.40 -0.91 -8.83
C PHE A 442 28.28 -1.59 -9.62
N GLU A 443 28.52 -1.83 -10.91
CA GLU A 443 27.53 -2.42 -11.83
C GLU A 443 26.16 -1.72 -11.77
N ALA A 444 26.16 -0.42 -11.42
CA ALA A 444 24.94 0.33 -11.17
C ALA A 444 24.06 0.36 -12.42
N ARG A 445 22.75 0.15 -12.28
CA ARG A 445 21.82 0.08 -13.41
C ARG A 445 20.50 0.73 -13.10
N ILE A 446 20.00 1.54 -14.03
CA ILE A 446 18.60 1.94 -14.04
C ILE A 446 17.79 0.79 -14.63
N LYS A 447 17.03 0.06 -13.82
CA LYS A 447 16.21 -1.07 -14.29
C LYS A 447 14.97 -0.61 -15.03
N SER A 448 14.27 0.36 -14.47
CA SER A 448 13.08 0.95 -15.07
C SER A 448 12.94 2.42 -14.65
N ILE A 449 12.19 3.15 -15.48
CA ILE A 449 11.65 4.46 -15.15
C ILE A 449 10.19 4.37 -15.58
N GLU A 450 9.29 4.40 -14.62
CA GLU A 450 7.87 4.16 -14.84
C GLU A 450 7.04 5.26 -14.16
N PRO A 451 5.92 5.70 -14.75
CA PRO A 451 5.02 6.59 -14.06
C PRO A 451 4.49 5.87 -12.80
N ALA A 452 4.62 6.52 -11.65
CA ALA A 452 3.98 6.09 -10.42
C ALA A 452 2.48 5.98 -10.66
N GLN A 453 1.91 4.85 -10.25
CA GLN A 453 0.47 4.61 -10.32
C GLN A 453 -0.35 5.62 -9.50
N TRP A 454 0.29 6.32 -8.55
CA TRP A 454 -0.36 7.06 -7.48
C TRP A 454 -0.27 8.59 -7.57
N ASP A 455 0.74 9.16 -8.23
CA ASP A 455 0.97 10.61 -8.21
C ASP A 455 1.56 11.20 -9.51
N LYS A 456 1.44 10.47 -10.62
CA LYS A 456 1.90 10.88 -11.97
C LYS A 456 3.38 11.30 -12.05
N LYS A 457 4.18 11.07 -11.01
CA LYS A 457 5.63 11.27 -11.03
C LYS A 457 6.31 10.05 -11.63
N GLU A 458 7.35 10.23 -12.41
CA GLU A 458 8.21 9.12 -12.79
C GLU A 458 8.98 8.60 -11.57
N VAL A 459 9.02 7.28 -11.44
CA VAL A 459 9.76 6.53 -10.44
C VAL A 459 10.85 5.75 -11.15
N LEU A 460 12.09 6.04 -10.77
CA LEU A 460 13.29 5.38 -11.24
C LEU A 460 13.65 4.24 -10.27
N LEU A 461 13.86 3.04 -10.80
CA LEU A 461 14.41 1.90 -10.07
C LEU A 461 15.91 1.77 -10.35
N LEU A 462 16.72 2.06 -9.32
CA LEU A 462 18.18 1.99 -9.37
C LEU A 462 18.67 0.72 -8.67
N ASP A 463 19.44 -0.08 -9.38
CA ASP A 463 20.17 -1.23 -8.84
C ASP A 463 21.63 -0.85 -8.62
N ILE A 464 22.18 -1.11 -7.43
CA ILE A 464 23.60 -0.89 -7.11
C ILE A 464 24.13 -2.15 -6.43
N LYS A 465 25.21 -2.72 -6.96
CA LYS A 465 25.85 -3.92 -6.40
C LYS A 465 26.75 -3.56 -5.22
N LYS A 466 26.11 -3.16 -4.13
CA LYS A 466 26.73 -2.81 -2.85
C LYS A 466 25.84 -3.25 -1.69
N PRO A 467 26.41 -3.58 -0.52
CA PRO A 467 25.63 -3.76 0.69
C PRO A 467 24.89 -2.48 1.07
N PHE A 468 23.66 -2.63 1.59
CA PHE A 468 22.82 -1.49 1.98
C PHE A 468 23.51 -0.50 2.92
N TYR A 469 24.24 -0.99 3.92
CA TYR A 469 24.91 -0.14 4.91
C TYR A 469 26.04 0.71 4.32
N GLU A 470 26.55 0.37 3.12
CA GLU A 470 27.54 1.21 2.43
C GLU A 470 26.92 2.41 1.74
N ILE A 471 25.62 2.38 1.38
CA ILE A 471 24.97 3.47 0.66
C ILE A 471 24.28 4.39 1.65
N LYS A 472 24.82 5.60 1.84
CA LYS A 472 24.23 6.61 2.72
C LYS A 472 23.06 7.33 2.04
N GLU A 473 23.28 7.79 0.81
CA GLU A 473 22.30 8.49 -0.01
C GLU A 473 22.68 8.38 -1.49
N VAL A 474 21.72 8.62 -2.37
CA VAL A 474 21.94 8.76 -3.82
C VAL A 474 21.44 10.12 -4.25
N LYS A 475 22.25 10.80 -5.06
CA LYS A 475 21.98 12.11 -5.62
C LYS A 475 21.87 12.01 -7.13
N PHE A 476 20.97 12.80 -7.69
CA PHE A 476 20.71 12.87 -9.12
C PHE A 476 21.01 14.28 -9.57
N TYR A 477 21.77 14.45 -10.64
CA TYR A 477 22.09 15.75 -11.22
C TYR A 477 21.60 15.82 -12.66
N ASP A 478 21.20 17.00 -13.12
CA ASP A 478 20.89 17.22 -14.54
C ASP A 478 22.16 17.39 -15.38
N ALA A 479 21.99 17.64 -16.69
CA ALA A 479 23.10 17.82 -17.63
C ALA A 479 23.99 19.03 -17.32
N ASP A 480 23.47 20.03 -16.61
CA ASP A 480 24.21 21.22 -16.19
C ASP A 480 24.90 21.03 -14.83
N GLY A 481 24.77 19.84 -14.22
CA GLY A 481 25.35 19.52 -12.91
C GLY A 481 24.54 20.06 -11.73
N LYS A 482 23.29 20.49 -11.95
CA LYS A 482 22.40 20.94 -10.87
C LYS A 482 21.70 19.75 -10.23
N LEU A 483 21.65 19.76 -8.90
CA LEU A 483 20.99 18.72 -8.12
C LEU A 483 19.48 18.69 -8.40
N LEU A 484 18.97 17.51 -8.76
CA LEU A 484 17.56 17.22 -8.95
C LEU A 484 16.89 16.94 -7.61
N GLU A 485 15.68 17.48 -7.41
CA GLU A 485 14.87 17.16 -6.24
C GLU A 485 14.18 15.80 -6.41
N THR A 486 14.69 14.80 -5.69
CA THR A 486 14.15 13.43 -5.68
C THR A 486 13.66 13.01 -4.30
N GLU A 487 12.66 12.14 -4.27
CA GLU A 487 12.06 11.56 -3.07
C GLU A 487 12.30 10.04 -3.08
N PRO A 488 12.94 9.45 -2.04
CA PRO A 488 13.03 8.00 -1.92
C PRO A 488 11.64 7.39 -1.69
N ARG A 489 11.29 6.36 -2.47
CA ARG A 489 9.97 5.70 -2.44
C ARG A 489 9.98 4.29 -1.88
N GLY A 490 11.15 3.69 -1.75
CA GLY A 490 11.28 2.34 -1.27
C GLY A 490 12.67 1.81 -1.51
N ARG A 491 12.97 0.73 -0.80
CA ARG A 491 14.21 -0.02 -0.99
C ARG A 491 13.94 -1.50 -0.82
N SER A 492 14.68 -2.31 -1.54
CA SER A 492 14.74 -3.75 -1.32
C SER A 492 16.18 -4.23 -1.46
N ASN A 493 16.51 -5.30 -0.76
CA ASN A 493 17.82 -5.93 -0.83
C ASN A 493 17.64 -7.27 -1.52
N PHE A 494 18.44 -7.54 -2.54
CA PHE A 494 18.45 -8.81 -3.23
C PHE A 494 19.90 -9.28 -3.37
N MET A 495 20.28 -10.29 -2.59
CA MET A 495 21.65 -10.79 -2.49
C MET A 495 22.64 -9.64 -2.20
N ASP A 496 23.63 -9.43 -3.06
CA ASP A 496 24.69 -8.43 -2.89
C ASP A 496 24.33 -7.07 -3.51
N SER A 497 23.06 -6.86 -3.87
CA SER A 497 22.59 -5.64 -4.52
C SER A 497 21.43 -4.99 -3.78
N VAL A 498 21.39 -3.67 -3.87
CA VAL A 498 20.34 -2.83 -3.29
C VAL A 498 19.56 -2.20 -4.42
N TRP A 499 18.25 -2.35 -4.35
CA TRP A 499 17.33 -1.71 -5.29
C TRP A 499 16.68 -0.51 -4.58
N LEU A 500 16.80 0.66 -5.19
CA LEU A 500 16.35 1.92 -4.65
C LEU A 500 15.33 2.54 -5.61
N HIS A 501 14.16 2.88 -5.09
CA HIS A 501 13.13 3.60 -5.86
C HIS A 501 13.20 5.09 -5.54
N TYR A 502 13.27 5.92 -6.57
CA TYR A 502 13.27 7.38 -6.44
C TYR A 502 12.22 8.01 -7.35
N ALA A 503 11.35 8.83 -6.80
CA ALA A 503 10.46 9.70 -7.56
C ALA A 503 11.11 11.08 -7.77
N ILE A 504 10.93 11.69 -8.93
CA ILE A 504 11.37 13.08 -9.15
C ILE A 504 10.22 14.05 -8.90
N LYS A 505 10.49 15.13 -8.15
CA LYS A 505 9.44 16.11 -7.82
C LYS A 505 8.92 16.89 -9.03
N GLY A 506 9.76 17.09 -10.04
CA GLY A 506 9.41 17.76 -11.29
C GLY A 506 8.53 16.93 -12.24
N GLY A 507 8.10 15.74 -11.84
CA GLY A 507 7.19 14.87 -12.60
C GLY A 507 7.88 13.93 -13.58
N THR A 508 8.96 14.35 -14.24
CA THR A 508 9.72 13.51 -15.18
C THR A 508 11.23 13.69 -15.01
N PHE A 509 12.00 12.60 -15.20
CA PHE A 509 13.45 12.65 -15.21
C PHE A 509 13.92 13.25 -16.54
N PRO A 510 14.94 14.13 -16.54
CA PRO A 510 15.51 14.62 -17.79
C PRO A 510 16.17 13.48 -18.58
N ALA A 511 16.36 13.61 -19.89
CA ALA A 511 16.99 12.53 -20.66
C ALA A 511 18.47 12.29 -20.27
N HIS A 512 19.15 13.35 -19.84
CA HIS A 512 20.58 13.40 -19.53
C HIS A 512 20.82 13.94 -18.12
N GLY A 513 21.88 13.45 -17.49
CA GLY A 513 22.25 13.80 -16.13
C GLY A 513 23.24 12.79 -15.56
N SER A 514 23.57 12.89 -14.27
CA SER A 514 24.42 11.93 -13.57
C SER A 514 23.77 11.39 -12.30
N VAL A 515 24.15 10.16 -11.90
CA VAL A 515 23.77 9.55 -10.63
C VAL A 515 25.01 9.40 -9.77
N HIS A 516 25.02 9.99 -8.59
CA HIS A 516 26.11 9.87 -7.64
C HIS A 516 25.64 9.13 -6.40
N ALA A 517 26.42 8.17 -5.91
CA ALA A 517 26.19 7.53 -4.62
C ALA A 517 27.13 8.14 -3.58
N VAL A 518 26.57 8.59 -2.45
CA VAL A 518 27.35 8.91 -1.28
C VAL A 518 27.49 7.63 -0.47
N LEU A 519 28.72 7.13 -0.40
CA LEU A 519 29.05 5.91 0.28
C LEU A 519 29.64 6.20 1.66
N ASN A 520 29.24 5.40 2.63
CA ASN A 520 29.96 5.23 3.87
C ASN A 520 31.30 4.53 3.56
N ASP A 521 32.38 4.98 4.19
CA ASP A 521 33.73 4.44 4.02
C ASP A 521 34.48 4.49 5.35
N ASP A 522 35.64 3.86 5.41
CA ASP A 522 36.47 3.78 6.63
C ASP A 522 35.67 3.15 7.79
N PHE A 523 35.27 1.89 7.58
CA PHE A 523 34.44 1.15 8.51
C PHE A 523 35.26 0.66 9.70
N GLU A 524 34.72 0.89 10.89
CA GLU A 524 35.24 0.31 12.13
C GLU A 524 34.18 -0.63 12.73
N LYS A 525 34.64 -1.82 13.11
CA LYS A 525 33.83 -2.83 13.78
C LYS A 525 34.06 -2.74 15.29
N TYR A 526 32.97 -2.73 16.04
CA TYR A 526 32.96 -2.67 17.48
C TYR A 526 32.08 -3.79 18.04
N THR A 527 32.34 -4.17 19.29
CA THR A 527 31.56 -5.16 20.02
C THR A 527 30.88 -4.49 21.21
N LEU A 528 29.57 -4.69 21.34
CA LEU A 528 28.75 -4.22 22.45
C LEU A 528 28.28 -5.44 23.25
N PRO A 529 28.86 -5.70 24.44
CA PRO A 529 28.34 -6.74 25.32
C PRO A 529 26.99 -6.32 25.89
N PHE A 530 26.13 -7.31 26.19
CA PHE A 530 24.89 -7.11 26.91
C PHE A 530 24.70 -8.15 28.02
N SER A 531 24.02 -7.73 29.08
CA SER A 531 23.62 -8.59 30.17
C SER A 531 22.25 -8.16 30.68
N LEU A 532 21.33 -9.11 30.73
CA LEU A 532 20.01 -8.97 31.34
C LEU A 532 19.92 -9.99 32.48
N LYS A 533 19.25 -9.61 33.56
CA LYS A 533 19.05 -10.45 34.74
C LYS A 533 17.58 -10.50 35.11
N ASP A 534 17.22 -11.57 35.79
CA ASP A 534 15.90 -11.74 36.42
C ASP A 534 14.72 -11.51 35.45
N ILE A 535 14.80 -12.14 34.27
CA ILE A 535 13.75 -12.06 33.25
C ILE A 535 12.65 -13.05 33.57
N GLU A 536 11.45 -12.58 33.90
CA GLU A 536 10.30 -13.46 34.18
C GLU A 536 9.94 -14.34 32.98
N ILE A 537 9.73 -15.63 33.25
CA ILE A 537 9.22 -16.59 32.27
C ILE A 537 7.70 -16.66 32.44
N PHE A 538 6.98 -16.31 31.38
CA PHE A 538 5.54 -16.41 31.35
C PHE A 538 5.14 -17.84 30.98
N HIS A 539 4.44 -18.51 31.89
CA HIS A 539 3.85 -19.82 31.66
C HIS A 539 2.38 -19.65 31.28
N ILE A 540 1.99 -20.18 30.12
CA ILE A 540 0.58 -20.34 29.78
C ILE A 540 0.13 -21.66 30.42
N LYS A 541 -0.66 -21.57 31.49
CA LYS A 541 -1.35 -22.73 32.05
C LYS A 541 -2.36 -23.23 31.02
N ASP A 542 -2.30 -24.53 30.73
CA ASP A 542 -3.24 -25.19 29.83
C ASP A 542 -4.65 -25.29 30.42
#